data_AF-A0A7Y5UIB3-F1
#
_entry.id   AF-A0A7Y5UIB3-F1
#
_cell.length_a   1.000
_cell.length_b   1.000
_cell.length_c   1.000
_cell.angle_alpha   90.00
_cell.angle_beta   90.00
_cell.angle_gamma   90.00
#
_symmetry.space_group_name_H-M   'P 1'
#
loop_
_entity.id
_entity.type
_entity.pdbx_description
1 polymer ?
#
loop_
_entity_poly.entity_id
_entity_poly.type
_entity_poly.pdbx_seq_one_letter_code
_entity_poly.pdbx_strand_id
1 'polypeptide(L)'
;MTNGRVARDPLLRIFRDDFGREWEVRMIVDQAIGSGLVGATNPALMPGALLFDSGEAQRRLEPLPAGWYIASEALLTRWCEAAVPLA
;
A
#
# COMPACT_ATOMS: atom_id res chain seq x y z
N MET A 1 4.97 -0.26 -29.79
CA MET A 1 5.09 1.09 -29.21
C MET A 1 4.14 1.19 -28.03
N THR A 2 4.65 1.76 -26.96
CA THR A 2 4.25 1.75 -25.55
C THR A 2 2.78 2.05 -25.28
N ASN A 3 2.12 1.18 -24.52
CA ASN A 3 1.10 1.60 -23.54
C ASN A 3 0.88 0.45 -22.56
N GLY A 4 1.96 0.12 -21.82
CA GLY A 4 1.82 -0.58 -20.56
C GLY A 4 0.98 0.33 -19.67
N ARG A 5 -0.28 -0.05 -19.46
CA ARG A 5 -1.16 0.57 -18.47
C ARG A 5 -0.38 0.53 -17.16
N VAL A 6 0.18 1.67 -16.76
CA VAL A 6 0.60 1.90 -15.38
C VAL A 6 -0.69 1.73 -14.59
N ALA A 7 -0.91 0.53 -14.06
CA ALA A 7 -1.92 0.30 -13.05
C ALA A 7 -1.49 1.22 -11.92
N ARG A 8 -2.05 2.44 -11.90
CA ARG A 8 -1.84 3.37 -10.80
C ARG A 8 -2.27 2.60 -9.57
N ASP A 9 -1.33 2.29 -8.69
CA ASP A 9 -1.61 1.59 -7.44
C ASP A 9 -2.83 2.26 -6.81
N PRO A 10 -3.92 1.51 -6.55
CA PRO A 10 -5.17 2.13 -6.14
C PRO A 10 -4.94 2.91 -4.86
N LEU A 11 -5.21 4.22 -4.92
CA LEU A 11 -5.30 5.06 -3.73
C LEU A 11 -6.42 4.50 -2.86
N LEU A 12 -6.05 3.95 -1.73
CA LEU A 12 -7.00 3.36 -0.80
C LEU A 12 -7.68 4.45 0.02
N ARG A 13 -6.89 5.35 0.57
CA ARG A 13 -7.33 6.44 1.45
C ARG A 13 -6.19 7.38 1.78
N ILE A 14 -6.56 8.48 2.44
CA ILE A 14 -5.66 9.46 3.01
C ILE A 14 -5.89 9.47 4.53
N PHE A 15 -4.84 9.57 5.32
CA PHE A 15 -4.93 9.81 6.76
C PHE A 15 -3.91 10.88 7.19
N ARG A 16 -4.08 11.44 8.39
CA ARG A 16 -3.09 12.33 8.99
C ARG A 16 -2.42 11.65 10.17
N ASP A 17 -1.11 11.76 10.26
CA ASP A 17 -0.37 11.30 11.43
C ASP A 17 -0.52 12.26 12.62
N ASP A 18 0.03 11.88 13.78
CA ASP A 18 -0.01 12.68 15.01
C ASP A 18 0.70 14.05 14.90
N PHE A 19 1.51 14.26 13.85
CA PHE A 19 2.19 15.53 13.56
C PHE A 19 1.40 16.38 12.54
N GLY A 20 0.23 15.91 12.09
CA GLY A 20 -0.61 16.59 11.11
C GLY A 20 -0.13 16.42 9.68
N ARG A 21 0.85 15.56 9.41
CA ARG A 21 1.30 15.27 8.05
C ARG A 21 0.32 14.33 7.37
N GLU A 22 -0.04 14.67 6.15
CA GLU A 22 -0.97 13.92 5.33
C GLU A 22 -0.23 12.79 4.59
N TRP A 23 -0.81 11.59 4.65
CA TRP A 23 -0.28 10.39 4.01
C TRP A 23 -1.33 9.75 3.12
N GLU A 24 -1.01 9.63 1.84
CA GLU A 24 -1.71 8.78 0.90
C GLU A 24 -1.30 7.32 1.12
N VAL A 25 -2.29 6.43 1.28
CA VAL A 25 -2.07 4.99 1.40
C VAL A 25 -2.48 4.33 0.09
N ARG A 26 -1.55 3.62 -0.53
CA ARG A 26 -1.75 2.88 -1.78
C ARG A 26 -1.43 1.40 -1.56
N MET A 27 -2.12 0.53 -2.29
CA MET A 27 -1.81 -0.89 -2.33
C MET A 27 -0.98 -1.18 -3.57
N ILE A 28 0.24 -1.69 -3.37
CA ILE A 28 1.04 -2.25 -4.45
C ILE A 28 0.74 -3.75 -4.48
N VAL A 29 0.16 -4.23 -5.58
CA VAL A 29 -0.03 -5.66 -5.82
C VAL A 29 1.13 -6.14 -6.67
N ASP A 30 1.89 -7.12 -6.19
CA ASP A 30 2.96 -7.70 -6.99
C ASP A 30 2.35 -8.55 -8.11
N GLN A 31 2.27 -7.96 -9.32
CA GLN A 31 1.74 -8.64 -10.49
C GLN A 31 2.72 -9.69 -11.06
N ALA A 32 3.94 -9.82 -10.53
CA ALA A 32 4.90 -10.80 -11.04
C ALA A 32 4.51 -12.25 -10.70
N ILE A 33 3.53 -12.46 -9.80
CA ILE A 33 2.88 -13.78 -9.59
C ILE A 33 1.68 -13.98 -10.55
N GLY A 34 1.67 -13.23 -11.66
CA GLY A 34 0.58 -13.14 -12.63
C GLY A 34 0.69 -14.06 -13.85
N SER A 35 1.19 -15.29 -13.70
CA SER A 35 0.93 -16.35 -14.71
C SER A 35 0.23 -17.59 -14.13
N GLY A 36 -0.07 -17.60 -12.83
CA GLY A 36 -0.72 -18.76 -12.18
C GLY A 36 -1.87 -18.44 -11.23
N LEU A 37 -1.99 -17.20 -10.72
CA LEU A 37 -2.97 -16.86 -9.68
C LEU A 37 -4.26 -16.24 -10.25
N VAL A 38 -4.86 -16.89 -11.24
CA VAL A 38 -6.24 -16.59 -11.65
C VAL A 38 -7.16 -17.07 -10.53
N GLY A 39 -7.51 -16.20 -9.57
CA GLY A 39 -8.61 -16.50 -8.63
C GLY A 39 -8.41 -16.15 -7.16
N ALA A 40 -7.38 -15.41 -6.74
CA ALA A 40 -7.34 -14.91 -5.37
C ALA A 40 -8.34 -13.76 -5.18
N THR A 41 -9.61 -14.09 -4.96
CA THR A 41 -10.69 -13.15 -4.57
C THR A 41 -10.56 -12.67 -3.12
N ASN A 42 -9.59 -13.19 -2.36
CA ASN A 42 -9.32 -12.75 -1.00
C ASN A 42 -8.10 -11.81 -0.96
N PRO A 43 -8.30 -10.50 -0.75
CA PRO A 43 -7.21 -9.51 -0.66
C PRO A 43 -6.25 -9.77 0.51
N ALA A 44 -6.60 -10.63 1.47
CA ALA A 44 -5.71 -11.06 2.54
C ALA A 44 -4.64 -12.10 2.09
N LEU A 45 -4.80 -12.69 0.91
CA LEU A 45 -3.88 -13.70 0.35
C LEU A 45 -3.06 -13.15 -0.82
N MET A 46 -3.26 -11.88 -1.20
CA MET A 46 -2.50 -11.27 -2.29
C MET A 46 -1.14 -10.82 -1.77
N PRO A 47 -0.02 -11.32 -2.34
CA PRO A 47 1.29 -10.76 -2.05
C PRO A 47 1.30 -9.30 -2.52
N GLY A 48 1.68 -8.41 -1.61
CA GLY A 48 1.66 -6.98 -1.87
C GLY A 48 2.27 -6.18 -0.72
N ALA A 49 2.22 -4.87 -0.88
CA ALA A 49 2.74 -3.90 0.06
C ALA A 49 1.73 -2.77 0.26
N LEU A 50 1.78 -2.13 1.44
CA LEU A 50 1.26 -0.77 1.57
C LEU A 50 2.36 0.22 1.24
N LEU A 51 2.03 1.18 0.38
CA LEU A 51 2.85 2.36 0.14
C LEU A 51 2.20 3.55 0.83
N PHE A 52 3.01 4.25 1.61
CA PHE A 52 2.67 5.50 2.26
C PHE A 52 3.42 6.62 1.56
N ASP A 53 2.72 7.62 1.07
CA ASP A 53 3.28 8.76 0.34
C ASP A 53 2.76 10.06 0.95
N SER A 54 3.67 10.95 1.38
CA SER A 54 3.31 12.28 1.91
C SER A 54 3.65 13.42 0.94
N GLY A 55 3.98 13.12 -0.32
CA GLY A 55 4.58 14.04 -1.28
C GLY A 55 6.06 14.37 -1.04
N GLU A 56 6.49 14.36 0.23
CA GLU A 56 7.89 14.61 0.65
C GLU A 56 8.64 13.34 1.04
N ALA A 57 7.93 12.33 1.55
CA ALA A 57 8.50 11.08 1.99
C ALA A 57 7.65 9.91 1.49
N GLN A 58 8.33 8.82 1.14
CA GLN A 58 7.69 7.56 0.79
C GLN A 58 8.14 6.46 1.72
N ARG A 59 7.23 5.58 2.10
CA ARG A 59 7.53 4.41 2.93
C ARG A 59 6.76 3.19 2.45
N ARG A 60 7.39 2.02 2.52
CA ARG A 60 6.81 0.74 2.09
C ARG A 60 6.73 -0.23 3.25
N LEU A 61 5.55 -0.77 3.49
CA LEU A 61 5.32 -1.81 4.48
C LEU A 61 5.05 -3.14 3.77
N GLU A 62 5.92 -4.11 4.05
CA GLU A 62 5.80 -5.48 3.59
C GLU A 62 6.03 -6.47 4.73
N PRO A 63 5.29 -7.59 4.73
CA PRO A 63 4.20 -7.93 3.81
C PRO A 63 2.94 -7.07 4.05
N LEU A 64 2.00 -7.08 3.10
CA LEU A 64 0.67 -6.46 3.23
C LEU A 64 0.00 -6.94 4.54
N PRO A 65 -0.25 -6.05 5.53
CA PRO A 65 -0.71 -6.48 6.84
C PRO A 65 -2.18 -6.94 6.80
N ALA A 66 -2.51 -8.01 7.54
CA ALA A 66 -3.89 -8.50 7.62
C ALA A 66 -4.84 -7.41 8.14
N GLY A 67 -6.04 -7.32 7.54
CA GLY A 67 -7.04 -6.31 7.93
C GLY A 67 -6.72 -4.88 7.48
N TRP A 68 -5.75 -4.69 6.58
CA TRP A 68 -5.37 -3.36 6.08
C TRP A 68 -6.53 -2.53 5.55
N TYR A 69 -7.53 -3.19 4.95
CA TYR A 69 -8.70 -2.57 4.34
C TYR A 69 -9.71 -1.99 5.35
N ILE A 70 -9.65 -2.43 6.61
CA ILE A 70 -10.49 -1.93 7.73
C ILE A 70 -9.68 -1.27 8.84
N ALA A 71 -8.36 -1.13 8.68
CA ALA A 71 -7.51 -0.56 9.72
C ALA A 71 -7.91 0.88 10.04
N SER A 72 -7.87 1.25 11.32
CA SER A 72 -8.10 2.63 11.75
C SER A 72 -6.92 3.54 11.38
N GLU A 73 -7.13 4.86 11.41
CA GLU A 73 -6.04 5.82 11.19
C GLU A 73 -4.88 5.61 12.17
N ALA A 74 -5.17 5.34 13.45
CA ALA A 74 -4.14 5.01 14.44
C ALA A 74 -3.31 3.78 14.05
N LEU A 75 -3.93 2.75 13.46
CA LEU A 75 -3.22 1.56 13.02
C LEU A 75 -2.40 1.83 11.75
N LEU A 76 -2.93 2.66 10.83
CA LEU A 76 -2.19 3.14 9.67
C LEU A 76 -0.96 3.95 10.07
N THR A 77 -1.05 4.83 11.07
CA THR A 77 0.09 5.60 11.59
C THR A 77 1.17 4.64 12.09
N ARG A 78 0.82 3.67 12.94
CA ARG A 78 1.77 2.68 13.45
C ARG A 78 2.43 1.86 12.35
N TRP A 79 1.68 1.52 11.30
CA TRP A 79 2.22 0.84 10.13
C TRP A 79 3.12 1.72 9.27
N CYS A 80 2.78 3.00 9.10
CA CYS A 80 3.61 3.98 8.40
C CYS A 80 4.93 4.22 9.15
N GLU A 81 4.91 4.23 10.48
CA GLU A 81 6.11 4.32 11.32
C GLU A 81 7.00 3.08 11.22
N ALA A 82 6.39 1.89 11.14
CA ALA A 82 7.11 0.63 10.98
C ALA A 82 7.58 0.35 9.54
N ALA A 83 7.08 1.11 8.56
CA ALA A 83 7.39 0.94 7.15
C ALA A 83 8.84 1.36 6.84
N VAL A 84 9.46 0.70 5.87
CA VAL A 84 10.82 1.02 5.42
C VAL A 84 10.77 2.29 4.56
N PRO A 85 11.56 3.33 4.86
CA PRO A 85 11.67 4.51 4.01
C PRO A 85 12.18 4.15 2.61
N LEU A 86 11.56 4.72 1.59
CA LEU A 86 12.04 4.68 0.22
C LEU A 86 12.84 5.96 -0.05
N ALA A 87 14.02 5.80 -0.68
CA ALA A 87 14.94 6.88 -1.01
C ALA A 87 14.61 7.51 -2.38
#